data_AF-A0A7S3Y0R7-F1
#
_entry.id   AF-A0A7S3Y0R7-F1
#
_cell.length_a   1.000
_cell.length_b   1.000
_cell.length_c   1.000
_cell.angle_alpha   90.00
_cell.angle_beta   90.00
_cell.angle_gamma   90.00
#
_symmetry.space_group_name_H-M   'P 1'
#
loop_
_entity.id
_entity.type
_entity.pdbx_description
1 polymer ?
#
loop_
_entity_poly.entity_id
_entity_poly.type
_entity_poly.pdbx_seq_one_letter_code
_entity_poly.pdbx_strand_id
1 'polypeptide(L)'
;NSTTNLQPKLDFWREERGLSAKEVGRMVLRSPTLLCLNIDTNVRPSVLFLQRELGLSEQETNKVFLTAPNLLGVNSTTNLQLKLDFWREERGLSASKEVGRMVLRRSRPHCCAST
;
A
#
# COMPACT_ATOMS: atom_id res chain seq x y z
N ASN A 1 20.89 15.61 -11.99
CA ASN A 1 21.02 16.19 -10.63
C ASN A 1 19.79 15.75 -9.85
N SER A 2 19.88 14.62 -9.13
CA SER A 2 18.73 13.98 -8.48
C SER A 2 18.95 13.92 -6.98
N THR A 3 19.14 15.08 -6.35
CA THR A 3 19.13 15.17 -4.90
C THR A 3 17.73 14.82 -4.41
N THR A 4 17.61 13.63 -3.83
CA THR A 4 16.44 13.11 -3.13
C THR A 4 15.99 14.11 -2.07
N ASN A 5 15.16 15.08 -2.43
CA ASN A 5 14.55 15.96 -1.45
C ASN A 5 13.52 15.12 -0.68
N LEU A 6 13.88 14.77 0.55
CA LEU A 6 13.03 14.00 1.45
C LEU A 6 11.80 14.82 1.86
N GLN A 7 11.92 16.15 1.84
CA GLN A 7 10.88 17.06 2.32
C GLN A 7 9.55 16.88 1.56
N PRO A 8 9.51 16.96 0.21
CA PRO A 8 8.28 16.66 -0.56
C PRO A 8 7.63 15.31 -0.26
N LYS A 9 8.44 14.29 0.07
CA LYS A 9 7.91 12.96 0.39
C LYS A 9 7.28 12.93 1.77
N LEU A 10 7.89 13.61 2.73
CA LEU A 10 7.33 13.76 4.07
C LEU A 10 6.08 14.64 4.07
N ASP A 11 6.08 15.70 3.27
CA ASP A 11 4.95 16.61 3.10
C ASP A 11 3.76 15.88 2.49
N PHE A 12 3.97 15.02 1.49
CA PHE A 12 2.90 14.16 0.97
C PHE A 12 2.22 13.36 2.10
N TRP A 13 2.99 12.68 2.95
CA TRP A 13 2.40 11.87 4.02
C TRP A 13 1.75 12.69 5.13
N ARG A 14 2.31 13.86 5.45
CA ARG A 14 1.84 14.68 6.57
C ARG A 14 0.70 15.61 6.18
N GLU A 15 0.83 16.26 5.03
CA GLU A 15 -0.07 17.31 4.57
C GLU A 15 -1.16 16.74 3.67
N GLU A 16 -0.80 15.96 2.63
CA GLU A 16 -1.81 15.39 1.72
C GLU A 16 -2.54 14.18 2.33
N ARG A 17 -1.88 13.39 3.18
CA ARG A 17 -2.47 12.20 3.80
C ARG A 17 -2.88 12.39 5.26
N GLY A 18 -2.52 13.50 5.88
CA GLY A 18 -2.88 13.81 7.27
C GLY A 18 -2.23 12.89 8.32
N LEU A 19 -1.11 12.23 8.02
CA LEU A 19 -0.43 11.34 8.96
C LEU A 19 0.43 12.14 9.95
N SER A 20 0.43 11.71 11.21
CA SER A 20 1.32 12.32 12.21
C SER A 20 2.79 12.02 11.93
N ALA A 21 3.69 12.89 12.37
CA ALA A 21 5.14 12.67 12.22
C ALA A 21 5.60 11.33 12.84
N LYS A 22 4.96 10.89 13.94
CA LYS A 22 5.22 9.60 14.58
C LYS A 22 4.80 8.42 13.70
N GLU A 23 3.68 8.54 12.99
CA GLU A 23 3.21 7.53 12.05
C GLU A 23 4.11 7.43 10.83
N VAL A 24 4.47 8.58 10.23
CA VAL A 24 5.41 8.63 9.11
C VAL A 24 6.77 8.06 9.52
N GLY A 25 7.29 8.43 10.69
CA GLY A 25 8.55 7.88 11.21
C GLY A 25 8.51 6.36 11.38
N ARG A 26 7.43 5.81 11.96
CA ARG A 26 7.25 4.35 12.06
C ARG A 26 7.19 3.67 10.69
N MET A 27 6.51 4.28 9.73
CA MET A 27 6.35 3.75 8.39
C MET A 27 7.69 3.71 7.64
N VAL A 28 8.49 4.79 7.72
CA VAL A 28 9.83 4.87 7.14
C VAL A 28 10.79 3.87 7.80
N LEU A 29 10.73 3.70 9.12
CA LEU A 29 11.56 2.71 9.82
C LEU A 29 11.24 1.27 9.40
N ARG A 30 9.97 0.96 9.10
CA ARG A 30 9.56 -0.38 8.63
C ARG A 30 9.92 -0.63 7.16
N SER A 31 9.97 0.41 6.34
CA SER A 31 10.29 0.30 4.93
C SER A 31 11.10 1.52 4.46
N PRO A 32 12.42 1.51 4.66
CA PRO A 32 13.30 2.62 4.24
C PRO A 32 13.22 2.91 2.73
N THR A 33 12.86 1.89 1.94
CA THR A 33 12.64 1.99 0.48
C THR A 33 11.59 3.02 0.09
N LEU A 34 10.68 3.41 0.98
CA LEU A 34 9.72 4.50 0.75
C LEU A 34 10.40 5.82 0.40
N LEU A 35 11.58 6.06 0.97
CA LEU A 35 12.37 7.26 0.68
C LEU A 35 12.96 7.23 -0.73
N CYS A 36 13.02 6.07 -1.37
CA CYS A 36 13.50 5.91 -2.75
C CYS A 36 12.35 5.96 -3.77
N LEU A 37 11.10 5.75 -3.36
CA LEU A 37 9.94 5.75 -4.25
C LEU A 37 9.59 7.17 -4.72
N ASN A 38 9.10 7.29 -5.95
CA ASN A 38 8.58 8.54 -6.47
C ASN A 38 7.09 8.65 -6.13
N ILE A 39 6.66 9.83 -5.66
CA ILE A 39 5.28 10.06 -5.24
C ILE A 39 4.32 9.89 -6.42
N ASP A 40 4.61 10.50 -7.56
CA ASP A 40 3.71 10.53 -8.71
C ASP A 40 3.69 9.22 -9.48
N THR A 41 4.81 8.48 -9.53
CA THR A 41 4.89 7.23 -10.32
C THR A 41 4.70 5.96 -9.50
N ASN A 42 4.89 5.98 -8.18
CA ASN A 42 4.71 4.80 -7.32
C ASN A 42 3.57 4.99 -6.31
N VAL A 43 3.56 6.10 -5.58
CA VAL A 43 2.65 6.27 -4.44
C VAL A 43 1.24 6.63 -4.88
N ARG A 44 1.05 7.66 -5.71
CA ARG A 44 -0.26 8.09 -6.20
C ARG A 44 -1.02 6.97 -6.94
N PRO A 45 -0.40 6.19 -7.84
CA PRO A 45 -1.08 5.06 -8.47
C PRO A 45 -1.55 4.01 -7.46
N SER A 46 -0.76 3.75 -6.42
CA SER A 46 -1.12 2.81 -5.35
C SER A 46 -2.31 3.33 -4.52
N VAL A 47 -2.35 4.63 -4.20
CA VAL A 47 -3.51 5.27 -3.52
C VAL A 47 -4.77 5.11 -4.38
N LEU A 48 -4.69 5.47 -5.66
CA LEU A 48 -5.82 5.39 -6.59
C LEU A 48 -6.34 3.96 -6.72
N PHE A 49 -5.44 2.99 -6.79
CA PHE A 49 -5.81 1.57 -6.83
C PHE A 49 -6.58 1.14 -5.58
N LEU A 50 -6.07 1.47 -4.40
CA LEU A 50 -6.72 1.11 -3.12
C LEU A 50 -8.10 1.77 -2.99
N GLN A 51 -8.27 2.99 -3.49
CA GLN A 51 -9.54 3.71 -3.41
C GLN A 51 -10.54 3.28 -4.49
N ARG A 52 -10.09 3.10 -5.74
CA ARG A 52 -10.98 2.79 -6.87
C ARG A 52 -11.27 1.30 -7.01
N GLU A 53 -10.24 0.46 -6.97
CA GLU A 53 -10.39 -0.99 -7.18
C GLU A 53 -10.80 -1.72 -5.90
N LEU A 54 -10.30 -1.25 -4.76
CA LEU A 54 -10.62 -1.80 -3.44
C LEU A 54 -11.64 -0.97 -2.64
N GLY A 55 -12.17 0.11 -3.19
CA GLY A 55 -13.23 0.90 -2.55
C GLY A 55 -12.90 1.34 -1.13
N LEU A 56 -11.60 1.45 -0.79
CA LEU A 56 -11.18 1.81 0.56
C LEU A 56 -11.38 3.30 0.78
N SER A 57 -11.90 3.64 1.95
CA SER A 57 -11.89 5.03 2.40
C SER A 57 -10.46 5.55 2.53
N GLU A 58 -10.32 6.86 2.61
CA GLU A 58 -9.04 7.51 2.84
C GLU A 58 -8.33 7.02 4.11
N GLN A 59 -9.11 6.83 5.19
CA GLN A 59 -8.63 6.34 6.47
C GLN A 59 -8.16 4.88 6.39
N GLU A 60 -8.93 4.03 5.71
CA GLU A 60 -8.55 2.64 5.46
C GLU A 60 -7.29 2.54 4.60
N THR A 61 -7.19 3.40 3.58
CA THR A 61 -6.01 3.51 2.71
C THR A 61 -4.77 3.92 3.50
N ASN A 62 -4.88 4.90 4.40
CA ASN A 62 -3.81 5.29 5.31
C ASN A 62 -3.40 4.14 6.23
N LYS A 63 -4.36 3.42 6.79
CA LYS A 63 -4.10 2.24 7.61
C LYS A 63 -3.31 1.18 6.84
N VAL A 64 -3.59 0.99 5.55
CA VAL A 64 -2.83 0.06 4.70
C VAL A 64 -1.36 0.48 4.62
N PHE A 65 -1.07 1.76 4.36
CA PHE A 65 0.31 2.25 4.29
C PHE A 65 1.07 2.11 5.61
N LEU A 66 0.41 2.36 6.75
CA LEU A 66 1.02 2.20 8.06
C LEU A 66 1.27 0.74 8.44
N THR A 67 0.47 -0.19 7.92
CA THR A 67 0.54 -1.62 8.27
C THR A 67 1.46 -2.39 7.32
N ALA A 68 1.40 -2.07 6.03
CA ALA A 68 2.10 -2.76 4.94
C ALA A 68 2.70 -1.75 3.94
N PRO A 69 3.70 -0.94 4.35
CA PRO A 69 4.33 0.06 3.49
C PRO A 69 5.04 -0.54 2.27
N ASN A 70 5.41 -1.82 2.32
CA ASN A 70 5.96 -2.59 1.20
C ASN A 70 5.00 -2.70 0.00
N LEU A 71 3.70 -2.47 0.20
CA LEU A 71 2.72 -2.40 -0.88
C LEU A 71 2.89 -1.19 -1.79
N LEU A 72 3.76 -0.25 -1.46
CA LEU A 72 4.08 0.91 -2.30
C LEU A 72 5.28 0.66 -3.23
N GLY A 73 5.87 -0.54 -3.16
CA GLY A 73 7.09 -0.89 -3.88
C GLY A 73 6.96 -0.89 -5.41
N VAL A 74 8.08 -1.09 -6.09
CA VAL A 74 8.14 -1.19 -7.56
C VAL A 74 7.20 -2.33 -8.02
N ASN A 75 6.33 -2.03 -9.00
CA ASN A 75 5.29 -2.93 -9.51
C ASN A 75 4.17 -3.26 -8.52
N SER A 76 3.94 -2.41 -7.51
CA SER A 76 2.86 -2.58 -6.53
C SER A 76 1.49 -2.75 -7.18
N THR A 77 1.12 -1.86 -8.11
CA THR A 77 -0.19 -1.86 -8.74
C THR A 77 -0.45 -3.14 -9.53
N THR A 78 0.54 -3.63 -10.29
CA THR A 78 0.43 -4.88 -11.05
C THR A 78 0.32 -6.10 -10.14
N ASN A 79 1.17 -6.19 -9.11
CA ASN A 79 1.11 -7.29 -8.15
C ASN A 79 -0.18 -7.30 -7.33
N LEU A 80 -0.69 -6.11 -7.01
CA LEU A 80 -1.98 -5.95 -6.34
C LEU A 80 -3.13 -6.35 -7.27
N GLN A 81 -3.11 -5.92 -8.53
CA GLN A 81 -4.12 -6.31 -9.54
C GLN A 81 -4.18 -7.82 -9.72
N LEU A 82 -3.04 -8.48 -9.92
CA LEU A 82 -2.98 -9.95 -10.05
C LEU A 82 -3.55 -10.66 -8.82
N LYS A 83 -3.29 -10.13 -7.62
CA LYS A 83 -3.91 -10.65 -6.40
C LYS A 83 -5.43 -10.41 -6.41
N LEU A 84 -5.90 -9.21 -6.77
CA LEU A 84 -7.34 -8.94 -6.84
C LEU A 84 -8.05 -9.88 -7.81
N ASP A 85 -7.50 -10.07 -9.00
CA ASP A 85 -8.10 -10.90 -10.04
C ASP A 85 -8.21 -12.35 -9.56
N PHE A 86 -7.14 -12.89 -8.97
CA PHE A 86 -7.16 -14.22 -8.35
C PHE A 86 -8.28 -14.37 -7.30
N TRP A 87 -8.46 -13.40 -6.41
CA TRP A 87 -9.51 -13.48 -5.37
C TRP A 87 -10.93 -13.23 -5.90
N ARG A 88 -11.06 -12.40 -6.94
CA ARG A 88 -12.34 -12.18 -7.64
C ARG A 88 -12.80 -13.47 -8.30
N GLU A 89 -11.88 -14.19 -8.96
CA GLU A 89 -12.16 -15.44 -9.67
C GLU A 89 -12.40 -16.62 -8.71
N GLU A 90 -11.54 -16.85 -7.72
CA GLU A 90 -11.66 -18.03 -6.85
C GLU A 90 -12.80 -17.95 -5.83
N ARG A 91 -13.21 -16.74 -5.41
CA ARG A 91 -14.13 -16.58 -4.27
C ARG A 91 -15.35 -15.71 -4.55
N GLY A 92 -15.52 -15.19 -5.77
CA GLY A 92 -16.68 -14.36 -6.13
C GLY A 92 -16.80 -13.08 -5.27
N LEU A 93 -15.69 -12.62 -4.68
CA LEU A 93 -15.68 -11.52 -3.73
C LEU A 93 -15.81 -10.19 -4.48
N SER A 94 -17.04 -9.65 -4.51
CA SER A 94 -17.32 -8.28 -4.96
C SER A 94 -17.06 -7.23 -3.88
N ALA A 95 -16.94 -7.64 -2.61
CA ALA A 95 -16.78 -6.75 -1.48
C ALA A 95 -15.33 -6.29 -1.31
N SER A 96 -15.08 -5.08 -1.80
CA SER A 96 -13.82 -4.37 -1.83
C SER A 96 -13.08 -4.33 -0.46
N LYS A 97 -13.83 -4.25 0.64
CA LYS A 97 -13.32 -4.28 2.03
C LYS A 97 -12.74 -5.61 2.48
N GLU A 98 -13.26 -6.73 1.99
CA GLU A 98 -12.74 -8.06 2.35
C GLU A 98 -11.40 -8.32 1.68
N VAL A 99 -11.26 -7.87 0.43
CA VAL A 99 -10.02 -8.00 -0.31
C VAL A 99 -8.92 -7.12 0.29
N GLY A 100 -9.24 -5.89 0.73
CA GLY A 100 -8.31 -5.06 1.51
C GLY A 100 -7.80 -5.75 2.78
N ARG A 101 -8.68 -6.44 3.52
CA ARG A 101 -8.27 -7.23 4.70
C ARG A 101 -7.39 -8.44 4.33
N MET A 102 -7.59 -9.05 3.16
CA MET A 102 -6.79 -10.18 2.69
C MET A 102 -5.40 -9.77 2.21
N VAL A 103 -5.29 -8.65 1.49
CA VAL A 103 -4.00 -8.04 1.12
C VAL A 103 -3.18 -7.74 2.38
N LEU A 104 -3.82 -7.25 3.44
CA LEU A 104 -3.18 -7.00 4.74
C LEU A 104 -2.83 -8.29 5.51
N ARG A 105 -3.64 -9.35 5.41
CA ARG A 105 -3.45 -10.61 6.15
C ARG A 105 -2.34 -11.51 5.59
N ARG A 106 -1.97 -11.41 4.31
CA ARG A 106 -1.01 -12.34 3.65
C ARG A 106 0.33 -11.70 3.25
N SER A 107 0.92 -10.87 4.11
CA SER A 107 2.40 -10.67 4.06
C SER A 107 3.18 -11.88 4.60
N ARG A 108 2.50 -12.96 4.99
CA ARG A 108 3.07 -14.31 5.00
C ARG A 108 2.31 -15.13 3.96
N PRO A 109 2.96 -15.63 2.90
CA PRO A 109 2.34 -16.68 2.11
C PRO A 109 2.01 -17.81 3.09
N HIS A 110 0.81 -18.38 2.99
CA HIS A 110 0.56 -19.64 3.67
C HIS A 110 1.62 -20.61 3.15
N CYS A 111 2.61 -20.92 3.98
CA CYS A 111 3.24 -22.21 3.94
C CYS A 111 2.12 -23.20 4.22
N CYS A 112 1.49 -23.71 3.16
CA CYS A 112 0.91 -25.04 3.22
C CYS A 112 2.13 -25.96 3.36
N ALA A 113 2.48 -26.25 4.61
CA ALA A 113 3.24 -27.44 4.93
C ALA A 113 2.34 -28.61 4.52
N SER A 114 2.73 -29.28 3.45
CA SER A 114 2.23 -30.60 3.12
C SER A 114 2.39 -31.50 4.34
N THR A 115 1.32 -32.17 4.74
CA THR A 115 1.41 -33.40 5.53
C THR A 115 0.36 -34.34 4.98
#